data_AF-A0A8C6N458-F1
#
_entry.id   AF-A0A8C6N458-F1
#
_cell.length_a   1.000
_cell.length_b   1.000
_cell.length_c   1.000
_cell.angle_alpha   90.00
_cell.angle_beta   90.00
_cell.angle_gamma   90.00
#
_symmetry.space_group_name_H-M   'P 1'
#
loop_
_entity.id
_entity.type
_entity.pdbx_description
1 polymer ?
#
loop_
_entity_poly.entity_id
_entity_poly.type
_entity_poly.pdbx_seq_one_letter_code
_entity_poly.pdbx_strand_id
1 'polypeptide(L)' 'ISWSKTKKCVNRAYGWSMCDKCVRDSIKWAFLTEEQKIVVKVLKAQAQSQKAKEICSIFK' A
#
# COMPACT_ATOMS: atom_id res chain seq x y z
N ILE A 1 18.28 -25.57 -30.16
CA ILE A 1 17.98 -24.17 -30.54
C ILE A 1 17.93 -23.32 -29.27
N SER A 2 18.91 -22.44 -29.07
CA SER A 2 18.93 -21.50 -27.94
C SER A 2 18.06 -20.28 -28.27
N TRP A 3 17.13 -19.95 -27.38
CA TRP A 3 16.21 -18.81 -27.55
C TRP A 3 16.83 -17.53 -26.99
N SER A 4 16.75 -16.43 -27.74
CA SER A 4 17.23 -15.11 -27.31
C SER A 4 16.40 -14.54 -26.15
N LYS A 5 17.00 -13.65 -25.34
CA LYS A 5 16.38 -13.10 -24.12
C LYS A 5 15.03 -12.43 -24.38
N THR A 6 14.89 -11.72 -25.50
CA THR A 6 13.64 -11.03 -25.87
C THR A 6 12.49 -11.99 -26.11
N LYS A 7 12.76 -13.24 -26.53
CA LYS A 7 11.71 -14.24 -26.73
C LYS A 7 11.25 -14.90 -25.42
N LYS A 8 11.95 -14.66 -24.31
CA LYS A 8 11.69 -15.24 -22.99
C LYS A 8 11.24 -14.21 -21.95
N CYS A 9 11.24 -12.91 -22.27
CA CYS A 9 10.94 -11.87 -21.29
C CYS A 9 10.09 -10.78 -21.93
N VAL A 10 9.14 -10.27 -21.15
CA VAL A 10 8.39 -9.06 -21.49
C VAL A 10 9.01 -7.89 -20.73
N ASN A 11 9.14 -6.72 -21.37
CA ASN A 11 9.73 -5.53 -20.76
C ASN A 11 8.73 -4.81 -19.81
N ARG A 12 8.42 -5.45 -18.69
CA ARG A 12 7.62 -4.89 -17.58
C ARG A 12 7.98 -5.58 -16.27
N ALA A 13 7.53 -5.00 -15.15
CA ALA A 13 7.62 -5.65 -13.84
C ALA A 13 6.98 -7.05 -13.90
N TYR A 14 7.73 -8.06 -13.43
CA TYR A 14 7.34 -9.47 -13.44
C TYR A 14 6.93 -10.01 -14.82
N GLY A 15 7.52 -9.48 -15.91
CA GLY A 15 7.08 -9.71 -17.29
C GLY A 15 7.03 -11.16 -17.77
N TRP A 16 7.87 -12.05 -17.25
CA TRP A 16 7.83 -13.49 -17.55
C TRP A 16 7.09 -14.31 -16.48
N SER A 17 7.15 -13.86 -15.23
CA SER A 17 6.68 -14.63 -14.08
C SER A 17 5.18 -14.46 -13.80
N MET A 18 4.59 -13.32 -14.19
CA MET A 18 3.22 -12.97 -13.81
C MET A 18 2.44 -12.41 -14.98
N CYS A 19 1.13 -12.66 -14.97
CA CYS A 19 0.21 -12.09 -15.94
C CYS A 19 0.04 -10.57 -15.76
N ASP A 20 -0.33 -9.86 -16.81
CA ASP A 20 -0.50 -8.41 -16.75
C ASP A 20 -1.63 -7.97 -15.79
N LYS A 21 -2.74 -8.72 -15.75
CA LYS A 21 -3.83 -8.49 -14.79
C LYS A 21 -3.34 -8.61 -13.34
N CYS A 22 -2.59 -9.69 -13.08
CA CYS A 22 -1.99 -10.00 -11.78
C CYS A 22 -1.11 -8.84 -11.28
N VAL A 23 -0.24 -8.32 -12.14
CA VAL A 23 0.64 -7.18 -11.79
C VAL A 23 -0.16 -5.92 -11.50
N ARG A 24 -1.19 -5.62 -12.30
CA ARG A 24 -2.06 -4.46 -12.07
C ARG A 24 -2.82 -4.57 -10.75
N ASP A 25 -3.36 -5.75 -10.43
CA ASP A 25 -4.10 -5.98 -9.19
C ASP A 25 -3.18 -5.92 -7.97
N SER A 26 -1.96 -6.47 -8.05
CA SER A 26 -0.95 -6.34 -6.99
C SER A 26 -0.57 -4.88 -6.72
N ILE A 27 -0.38 -4.08 -7.77
CA ILE A 27 -0.07 -2.65 -7.62
C ILE A 27 -1.22 -1.91 -6.95
N LYS A 28 -2.46 -2.12 -7.40
CA LYS A 28 -3.65 -1.50 -6.80
C LYS A 28 -3.83 -1.91 -5.35
N TRP A 29 -3.68 -3.21 -5.06
CA TRP A 29 -3.84 -3.73 -3.70
C TRP A 29 -2.78 -3.19 -2.74
N ALA A 30 -1.51 -3.13 -3.17
CA ALA A 30 -0.44 -2.54 -2.39
C ALA A 30 -0.71 -1.06 -2.10
N PHE A 31 -1.10 -0.29 -3.12
CA PHE A 31 -1.43 1.13 -2.96
C PHE A 31 -2.57 1.34 -1.96
N LEU A 32 -3.73 0.70 -2.17
CA LEU A 32 -4.89 0.86 -1.30
C LEU A 32 -4.62 0.40 0.14
N THR A 33 -3.81 -0.63 0.31
CA THR A 33 -3.43 -1.14 1.64
C THR A 33 -2.55 -0.14 2.39
N GLU A 34 -1.58 0.49 1.72
CA GLU A 34 -0.74 1.52 2.34
C GLU A 34 -1.54 2.79 2.66
N GLU A 35 -2.42 3.24 1.76
CA GLU A 35 -3.33 4.35 2.02
C GLU A 35 -4.20 4.09 3.27
N GLN A 36 -4.80 2.90 3.36
CA GLN A 36 -5.62 2.52 4.50
C GLN A 36 -4.82 2.44 5.80
N LYS A 37 -3.57 1.93 5.76
CA LYS A 37 -2.68 1.93 6.93
C LYS A 37 -2.40 3.36 7.43
N ILE A 38 -2.23 4.33 6.53
CA ILE A 38 -2.01 5.73 6.89
C ILE A 38 -3.28 6.31 7.53
N VAL A 39 -4.45 6.11 6.91
CA VAL A 39 -5.74 6.58 7.45
C VAL A 39 -5.98 6.05 8.87
N VAL A 40 -5.76 4.75 9.08
CA VAL A 40 -5.93 4.14 10.41
C VAL A 40 -4.98 4.74 11.44
N LYS A 41 -3.73 5.04 11.08
CA LYS A 41 -2.76 5.69 11.99
C LYS A 41 -3.21 7.11 12.34
N VAL A 42 -3.67 7.89 11.37
CA VAL A 42 -4.13 9.27 11.58
C VAL A 42 -5.37 9.29 12.49
N LEU A 43 -6.36 8.42 12.24
CA LEU A 43 -7.56 8.35 13.07
C LEU A 43 -7.23 7.99 14.53
N LYS A 44 -6.29 7.06 14.74
CA LYS A 44 -5.83 6.71 16.09
C LYS A 44 -5.13 7.88 16.78
N ALA A 45 -4.25 8.60 16.09
CA ALA A 45 -3.57 9.77 16.63
C ALA A 45 -4.55 10.91 16.98
N GLN A 46 -5.54 11.16 16.12
CA GLN A 46 -6.59 12.15 16.38
C GLN A 46 -7.41 11.79 17.62
N ALA A 47 -7.85 10.53 17.76
CA ALA A 47 -8.59 10.07 18.92
C ALA A 47 -7.79 10.20 20.23
N GLN A 48 -6.49 9.90 20.20
CA GLN A 48 -5.60 10.11 21.36
C GLN A 48 -5.46 11.60 21.71
N SER A 49 -5.31 12.47 20.71
CA SER A 49 -5.21 13.91 20.93
C SER A 49 -6.50 14.50 21.54
N GLN A 50 -7.67 14.01 21.13
CA GLN A 50 -8.96 14.45 21.66
C GLN A 50 -9.11 14.05 23.14
N LYS A 51 -8.78 12.79 23.48
CA LYS A 51 -8.76 12.33 24.88
C LYS A 51 -7.81 13.16 25.75
N ALA A 52 -6.62 13.51 25.25
CA ALA A 52 -5.69 14.35 25.99
C ALA A 52 -6.24 15.76 26.23
N LYS A 53 -6.95 16.34 25.25
CA LYS A 53 -7.63 17.64 25.40
C LYS A 53 -8.76 17.59 26.41
N GLU A 54 -9.57 16.52 26.40
CA GLU A 54 -10.63 16.31 27.39
C GLU A 54 -10.06 16.20 28.80
N ILE A 55 -9.03 15.36 29.00
CA ILE A 55 -8.36 15.23 30.29
C ILE A 55 -7.79 16.58 30.76
N CYS A 56 -7.11 17.31 29.88
CA CYS A 56 -6.56 18.62 30.22
C CYS A 56 -7.65 19.64 30.58
N SER A 57 -8.84 19.55 29.96
CA SER A 57 -9.98 20.41 30.26
C SER A 57 -10.66 20.07 31.59
N ILE A 58 -10.60 18.81 32.04
CA ILE A 58 -11.15 18.37 33.34
C ILE A 58 -10.27 18.86 34.51
N PHE A 59 -8.96 18.93 34.31
CA PHE A 59 -7.99 19.37 35.34
C PHE A 59 -7.66 20.88 35.25
N LYS A 60 -8.43 21.65 34.48
CA LYS A 60 -8.31 23.12 34.36
C LYS A 60 -9.29 23.82 35.28
#